data_AF-A0A942LBX9-F1
#
_entry.id   AF-A0A942LBX9-F1
#
_cell.length_a   1.000
_cell.length_b   1.000
_cell.length_c   1.000
_cell.angle_alpha   90.00
_cell.angle_beta   90.00
_cell.angle_gamma   90.00
#
_symmetry.space_group_name_H-M   'P 1'
#
loop_
_entity.id
_entity.type
_entity.pdbx_description
1 polymer ?
#
loop_
_entity_poly.entity_id
_entity_poly.type
_entity_poly.pdbx_seq_one_letter_code
_entity_poly.pdbx_strand_id
1 'polypeptide(L)'
;SNWLVTARKQNTVAVMMTQYASQLERTRTGKTIIEAVPTQILLPNIRAQPADYSMLNLTEKELDVLLNTGSNSRLALIRDDQGSIVVDADLSALGPNLTILGGMEKGEALVGADYRDRPDFWRLS
;
A
#
# COMPACT_ATOMS: atom_id res chain seq x y z
N SER A 1 -14.35 -17.87 -3.02
CA SER A 1 -14.29 -18.40 -1.65
C SER A 1 -14.31 -17.27 -0.66
N ASN A 2 -15.18 -17.31 0.34
CA ASN A 2 -15.45 -16.21 1.28
C ASN A 2 -14.49 -16.16 2.48
N TRP A 3 -13.21 -16.49 2.25
CA TRP A 3 -12.22 -16.71 3.30
C TRP A 3 -11.84 -15.42 4.06
N LEU A 4 -11.85 -14.28 3.36
CA LEU A 4 -11.59 -12.95 3.95
C LEU A 4 -12.57 -12.61 5.08
N VAL A 5 -13.84 -12.98 4.91
CA VAL A 5 -14.87 -12.77 5.94
C VAL A 5 -14.58 -13.61 7.19
N THR A 6 -14.05 -14.82 6.99
CA THR A 6 -13.63 -15.70 8.09
C THR A 6 -12.37 -15.17 8.79
N ALA A 7 -11.36 -14.74 8.03
CA ALA A 7 -10.12 -14.18 8.56
C ALA A 7 -10.38 -12.90 9.40
N ARG A 8 -11.31 -12.04 8.97
CA ARG A 8 -11.75 -10.87 9.74
C ARG A 8 -12.27 -11.26 11.13
N LYS A 9 -13.01 -12.37 11.25
CA LYS A 9 -13.53 -12.86 12.54
C LYS A 9 -12.43 -13.42 13.45
N GLN A 10 -11.25 -13.72 12.91
CA GLN A 10 -10.11 -14.28 13.64
C GLN A 10 -9.05 -13.22 13.99
N ASN A 11 -9.38 -11.93 13.95
CA ASN A 11 -8.44 -10.82 14.17
C ASN A 11 -7.18 -10.89 13.27
N THR A 12 -7.32 -11.45 12.07
CA THR A 12 -6.24 -11.53 11.11
C THR A 12 -6.09 -10.22 10.34
N VAL A 13 -4.86 -9.72 10.22
CA VAL A 13 -4.53 -8.63 9.30
C VAL A 13 -4.17 -9.23 7.94
N ALA A 14 -4.96 -8.90 6.92
CA ALA A 14 -4.68 -9.30 5.54
C ALA A 14 -4.35 -8.04 4.72
N VAL A 15 -3.19 -8.05 4.08
CA VAL A 15 -2.76 -6.98 3.16
C VAL A 15 -2.79 -7.55 1.74
N MET A 16 -3.53 -6.89 0.85
CA MET A 16 -3.58 -7.22 -0.56
C MET A 16 -2.97 -6.09 -1.36
N MET A 17 -2.09 -6.43 -2.30
CA MET A 17 -1.38 -5.48 -3.13
C MET A 17 -1.63 -5.83 -4.60
N THR A 18 -2.04 -4.84 -5.39
CA THR A 18 -2.16 -4.94 -6.85
C THR A 18 -1.50 -3.72 -7.49
N GLN A 19 -0.93 -3.92 -8.68
CA GLN A 19 -0.39 -2.83 -9.49
C GLN A 19 -1.47 -2.14 -10.32
N TYR A 20 -2.60 -2.82 -10.57
CA TYR A 20 -3.67 -2.32 -11.43
C TYR A 20 -5.03 -2.55 -10.75
N ALA A 21 -5.75 -1.46 -10.46
CA ALA A 21 -7.10 -1.54 -9.90
C ALA A 21 -8.08 -2.27 -10.85
N SER A 22 -7.92 -2.08 -12.16
CA SER A 22 -8.72 -2.76 -13.20
C SER A 22 -8.61 -4.29 -13.19
N GLN A 23 -7.55 -4.87 -12.60
CA GLN A 23 -7.49 -6.32 -12.40
C GLN A 23 -8.50 -6.81 -11.38
N LEU A 24 -8.81 -6.01 -10.35
CA LEU A 24 -9.83 -6.36 -9.38
C LEU A 24 -11.21 -6.41 -10.06
N GLU A 25 -11.49 -5.50 -10.99
CA GLU A 25 -12.76 -5.43 -11.73
C GLU A 25 -13.05 -6.70 -12.53
N ARG A 26 -12.02 -7.24 -13.17
CA ARG A 26 -12.14 -8.44 -14.02
C ARG A 26 -12.31 -9.73 -13.23
N THR A 27 -12.15 -9.70 -11.91
CA THR A 27 -12.20 -10.91 -11.09
C THR A 27 -13.56 -11.07 -10.41
N ARG A 28 -14.10 -12.29 -10.43
CA ARG A 28 -15.36 -12.65 -9.76
C ARG A 28 -15.36 -12.34 -8.24
N THR A 29 -14.19 -12.21 -7.63
CA THR A 29 -14.03 -11.94 -6.18
C THR A 29 -13.65 -10.49 -5.88
N GLY A 30 -13.32 -9.67 -6.89
CA GLY A 30 -12.78 -8.32 -6.67
C GLY A 30 -13.75 -7.40 -5.93
N LYS A 31 -15.04 -7.47 -6.24
CA LYS A 31 -16.07 -6.73 -5.52
C LYS A 31 -16.14 -7.13 -4.04
N THR A 32 -16.14 -8.43 -3.74
CA THR A 32 -16.12 -8.93 -2.36
C THR A 32 -14.85 -8.52 -1.60
N ILE A 33 -13.71 -8.46 -2.29
CA ILE A 33 -12.44 -8.00 -1.72
C ILE A 33 -12.52 -6.54 -1.31
N ILE A 34 -13.01 -5.66 -2.20
CA ILE A 34 -13.15 -4.23 -1.91
C ILE A 34 -14.12 -4.01 -0.75
N GLU A 35 -15.26 -4.72 -0.74
CA GLU A 35 -16.23 -4.63 0.34
C GLU A 35 -15.69 -5.17 1.68
N ALA A 36 -14.79 -6.16 1.65
CA ALA A 36 -14.21 -6.76 2.85
C ALA A 36 -13.02 -5.97 3.42
N VAL A 37 -12.41 -5.08 2.64
CA VAL A 37 -11.20 -4.33 3.02
C VAL A 37 -11.53 -2.83 3.08
N PRO A 38 -11.97 -2.33 4.26
CA PRO A 38 -12.43 -0.96 4.41
C PRO A 38 -11.28 0.05 4.32
N THR A 39 -10.09 -0.31 4.78
CA THR A 39 -8.90 0.55 4.74
C THR A 39 -8.12 0.32 3.45
N GLN A 40 -7.90 1.36 2.68
CA GLN A 40 -7.18 1.31 1.40
C GLN A 40 -6.02 2.30 1.41
N ILE A 41 -4.88 1.88 0.84
CA ILE A 41 -3.73 2.72 0.58
C ILE A 41 -3.56 2.80 -0.93
N LEU A 42 -3.78 3.98 -1.49
CA LEU A 42 -3.78 4.23 -2.93
C LEU A 42 -2.61 5.14 -3.28
N LEU A 43 -1.77 4.71 -4.21
CA LEU A 43 -0.62 5.48 -4.69
C LEU A 43 -0.99 6.22 -5.98
N PRO A 44 -0.53 7.47 -6.16
CA PRO A 44 -0.76 8.23 -7.38
C PRO A 44 -0.30 7.49 -8.64
N ASN A 45 -1.12 7.54 -9.68
CA ASN A 45 -0.84 6.93 -10.96
C ASN A 45 -1.34 7.83 -12.09
N ILE A 46 -0.46 8.69 -12.58
CA ILE A 46 -0.72 9.62 -13.70
C ILE A 46 -1.07 8.92 -15.03
N ARG A 47 -0.88 7.60 -15.13
CA ARG A 47 -1.21 6.81 -16.33
C ARG A 47 -2.59 6.17 -16.25
N ALA A 48 -3.19 6.11 -15.07
CA ALA A 48 -4.52 5.55 -14.90
C ALA A 48 -5.59 6.51 -15.43
N GLN A 49 -6.72 5.94 -15.83
CA GLN A 49 -7.91 6.71 -16.19
C GLN A 49 -8.91 6.71 -15.03
N PRO A 50 -9.75 7.75 -14.90
CA PRO A 50 -10.87 7.77 -13.95
C PRO A 50 -11.69 6.46 -13.92
N ALA A 51 -11.93 5.87 -15.10
CA ALA A 51 -12.70 4.65 -15.26
C ALA A 51 -12.06 3.44 -14.53
N ASP A 52 -10.72 3.38 -14.45
CA ASP A 52 -9.99 2.30 -13.80
C ASP A 52 -10.24 2.25 -12.27
N TYR A 53 -10.72 3.34 -11.68
CA TYR A 53 -10.99 3.48 -10.26
C TYR A 53 -12.49 3.50 -9.91
N SER A 54 -13.37 3.37 -10.90
CA SER A 54 -14.83 3.42 -10.72
C SER A 54 -15.32 2.45 -9.64
N MET A 55 -14.73 1.26 -9.55
CA MET A 55 -15.07 0.23 -8.56
C MET A 55 -14.68 0.58 -7.12
N LEU A 56 -13.76 1.53 -6.91
CA LEU A 56 -13.31 1.95 -5.58
C LEU A 56 -14.23 3.01 -4.97
N ASN A 57 -15.17 3.55 -5.74
CA ASN A 57 -16.11 4.58 -5.29
C ASN A 57 -15.40 5.77 -4.62
N LEU A 58 -14.38 6.29 -5.32
CA LEU A 58 -13.59 7.43 -4.87
C LEU A 58 -14.39 8.74 -4.98
N THR A 59 -14.12 9.68 -4.08
CA THR A 59 -14.62 11.05 -4.25
C THR A 59 -13.84 11.76 -5.36
N GLU A 60 -14.41 12.84 -5.91
CA GLU A 60 -13.71 13.64 -6.94
C GLU A 60 -12.34 14.14 -6.46
N LYS A 61 -12.24 14.53 -5.18
CA LYS A 61 -10.97 14.99 -4.57
C LYS A 61 -9.95 13.87 -4.43
N GLU A 62 -10.39 12.68 -4.04
CA GLU A 62 -9.51 11.50 -3.95
C GLU A 62 -8.99 11.11 -5.33
N LEU A 63 -9.87 11.12 -6.33
CA LEU A 63 -9.49 10.83 -7.70
C LEU A 63 -8.51 11.87 -8.26
N ASP A 64 -8.77 13.15 -8.00
CA ASP A 64 -7.88 14.26 -8.37
C ASP A 64 -6.47 14.06 -7.78
N VAL A 65 -6.38 13.71 -6.49
CA VAL A 65 -5.09 13.39 -5.85
C VAL A 65 -4.39 12.23 -6.56
N LEU A 66 -5.10 11.17 -6.96
CA LEU A 66 -4.47 10.01 -7.61
C LEU A 66 -4.01 10.28 -9.04
N LEU A 67 -4.71 11.13 -9.78
CA LEU A 67 -4.43 11.39 -11.19
C LEU A 67 -3.47 12.57 -11.42
N ASN A 68 -3.56 13.60 -10.58
CA ASN A 68 -2.85 14.87 -10.78
C ASN A 68 -1.61 15.02 -9.88
N THR A 69 -1.45 14.17 -8.87
CA THR A 69 -0.19 14.13 -8.12
C THR A 69 0.89 13.45 -8.96
N GLY A 70 2.00 14.15 -9.18
CA GLY A 70 3.13 13.59 -9.91
C GLY A 70 3.59 12.26 -9.31
N SER A 71 3.86 11.26 -10.16
CA SER A 71 4.24 9.89 -9.74
C SER A 71 5.49 9.82 -8.85
N ASN A 72 6.29 10.90 -8.80
CA ASN A 72 7.47 11.02 -7.95
C ASN A 72 7.20 11.68 -6.59
N SER A 73 5.96 12.10 -6.31
CA SER A 73 5.63 12.91 -5.14
C SER A 73 5.67 12.15 -3.83
N ARG A 74 5.90 10.82 -3.86
CA ARG A 74 5.91 9.94 -2.68
C ARG A 74 4.65 10.04 -1.82
N LEU A 75 3.56 10.58 -2.36
CA LEU A 75 2.30 10.70 -1.62
C LEU A 75 1.55 9.37 -1.65
N ALA A 76 0.80 9.11 -0.59
CA ALA A 76 -0.18 8.05 -0.56
C ALA A 76 -1.50 8.61 -0.04
N LEU A 77 -2.60 8.19 -0.67
CA LEU A 77 -3.94 8.43 -0.16
C LEU A 77 -4.32 7.23 0.72
N ILE A 78 -4.49 7.47 2.02
CA ILE A 78 -5.02 6.48 2.96
C ILE A 78 -6.47 6.83 3.19
N ARG A 79 -7.37 5.86 2.98
CA ARG A 79 -8.79 6.03 3.24
C ARG A 79 -9.37 4.87 4.03
N ASP A 80 -10.37 5.16 4.83
CA ASP A 80 -11.16 4.21 5.60
C ASP A 80 -12.65 4.61 5.61
N ASP A 81 -13.41 4.14 6.60
CA ASP A 81 -14.82 4.46 6.76
C ASP A 81 -15.07 5.83 7.41
N GLN A 82 -14.05 6.46 8.01
CA GLN A 82 -14.12 7.78 8.63
C GLN A 82 -13.72 8.90 7.67
N GLY A 83 -12.85 8.60 6.71
CA GLY A 83 -12.48 9.55 5.67
C GLY A 83 -11.18 9.21 4.96
N SER A 84 -10.55 10.25 4.44
CA SER A 84 -9.39 10.14 3.57
C SER A 84 -8.33 11.16 3.96
N ILE A 85 -7.09 10.71 4.07
CA ILE A 85 -5.92 11.52 4.39
C ILE A 85 -4.85 11.31 3.32
N VAL A 86 -4.17 12.39 2.96
CA VAL A 86 -2.98 12.32 2.10
C VAL A 86 -1.76 12.36 3.01
N VAL A 87 -0.90 11.37 2.87
CA VAL A 87 0.35 11.28 3.63
C VAL A 87 1.54 11.42 2.69
N ASP A 88 2.58 12.08 3.18
CA ASP A 88 3.90 12.01 2.57
C ASP A 88 4.58 10.70 3.02
N ALA A 89 4.75 9.77 2.08
CA ALA A 89 5.45 8.51 2.28
C ALA A 89 6.94 8.62 1.93
N ASP A 90 7.51 9.83 1.96
CA ASP A 90 8.96 10.00 1.86
C ASP A 90 9.70 9.47 3.10
N LEU A 91 10.23 8.27 2.93
CA LEU A 91 11.07 7.62 3.92
C LEU A 91 12.56 8.00 3.80
N SER A 92 12.91 9.05 3.05
CA SER A 92 14.30 9.50 2.86
C SER A 92 15.02 9.79 4.19
N ALA A 93 14.29 10.24 5.21
CA ALA A 93 14.81 10.50 6.55
C ALA A 93 15.42 9.25 7.23
N LEU A 94 15.05 8.03 6.78
CA LEU A 94 15.65 6.80 7.27
C LEU A 94 17.07 6.56 6.72
N GLY A 95 17.50 7.32 5.70
CA GLY A 95 18.84 7.24 5.14
C GLY A 95 19.23 5.80 4.74
N PRO A 96 20.40 5.29 5.16
CA PRO A 96 20.83 3.92 4.87
C PRO A 96 19.83 2.85 5.34
N ASN A 97 19.10 3.08 6.43
CA ASN A 97 18.17 2.11 7.00
C ASN A 97 16.98 1.82 6.08
N LEU A 98 16.66 2.73 5.15
CA LEU A 98 15.63 2.49 4.13
C LEU A 98 15.95 1.25 3.27
N THR A 99 17.24 0.96 3.04
CA THR A 99 17.65 -0.20 2.24
C THR A 99 17.32 -1.53 2.93
N ILE A 100 17.23 -1.52 4.26
CA ILE A 100 16.85 -2.70 5.06
C ILE A 100 15.38 -3.04 4.84
N LEU A 101 14.50 -2.02 4.79
CA LEU A 101 13.08 -2.19 4.49
C LEU A 101 12.84 -2.72 3.07
N GLY A 102 13.73 -2.37 2.13
CA GLY A 102 13.70 -2.89 0.77
C GLY A 102 14.06 -4.38 0.67
N GLY A 103 14.67 -4.98 1.70
CA GLY A 103 15.00 -6.41 1.75
C GLY A 103 15.94 -6.90 0.65
N MET A 104 16.63 -5.97 -0.03
CA MET A 104 17.56 -6.29 -1.11
C MET A 104 18.95 -6.60 -0.57
N GLU A 105 19.82 -7.13 -1.43
CA GLU A 105 21.25 -7.40 -1.16
C GLU A 105 21.97 -6.23 -0.47
N LYS A 106 21.58 -4.98 -0.81
CA LYS A 106 22.11 -3.76 -0.16
C LYS A 106 21.74 -3.63 1.31
N GLY A 107 20.54 -4.05 1.70
CA GLY A 107 20.11 -4.07 3.09
C GLY A 107 20.90 -5.11 3.88
N GLU A 108 21.06 -6.32 3.33
CA GLU A 108 21.86 -7.38 3.94
C GLU A 108 23.34 -6.99 4.07
N ALA A 109 23.91 -6.32 3.07
CA ALA A 109 25.26 -5.77 3.15
C ALA A 109 25.43 -4.70 4.25
N LEU A 110 24.35 -4.00 4.61
CA LEU A 110 24.36 -2.97 5.63
C LEU A 110 24.26 -3.54 7.05
N VAL A 111 23.47 -4.60 7.26
CA VAL A 111 23.15 -5.13 8.60
C VAL A 111 23.65 -6.56 8.88
N GLY A 112 24.28 -7.20 7.89
CA GLY A 112 24.75 -8.58 7.98
C GLY A 112 23.66 -9.61 7.67
N ALA A 113 24.07 -10.82 7.26
CA ALA A 113 23.16 -11.92 6.91
C ALA A 113 22.31 -12.43 8.10
N ASP A 114 22.76 -12.17 9.32
CA ASP A 114 22.11 -12.57 10.58
C ASP A 114 21.06 -11.55 11.08
N TYR A 115 20.76 -10.49 10.31
CA TYR A 115 19.90 -9.40 10.76
C TYR A 115 18.51 -9.84 11.24
N ARG A 116 17.99 -10.95 10.71
CA ARG A 116 16.68 -11.49 11.10
C ARG A 116 16.66 -12.06 12.52
N ASP A 117 17.81 -12.49 13.04
CA ASP A 117 17.95 -13.11 14.35
C ASP A 117 18.45 -12.13 15.42
N ARG A 118 18.78 -10.89 15.03
CA ARG A 118 19.37 -9.87 15.89
C ARG A 118 18.39 -8.71 16.14
N PRO A 119 17.79 -8.57 17.33
CA PRO A 119 16.71 -7.60 17.61
C PRO A 119 17.03 -6.12 17.30
N ASP A 120 18.29 -5.72 17.44
CA ASP A 120 18.76 -4.34 17.22
C ASP A 120 19.61 -4.18 15.95
N PHE A 121 19.40 -5.02 14.93
CA PHE A 121 20.18 -4.99 13.67
C PHE A 121 20.21 -3.61 12.99
N TRP A 122 19.18 -2.79 13.21
CA TRP A 122 18.98 -1.46 12.61
C TRP A 122 19.74 -0.34 13.33
N ARG A 123 20.31 -0.60 14.52
CA ARG A 123 21.17 0.36 15.24
C ARG A 123 22.58 0.27 14.69
N LEU A 124 22.80 0.93 13.56
CA LEU A 124 24.13 1.15 13.02
C LEU A 124 24.91 2.04 14.00
N SER A 125 26.04 1.54 14.49
CA SER A 125 26.91 2.19 15.48
C SER A 125 27.43 3.56 15.03
#